data_AF-A0A929J6H3-F1
#
_entry.id   AF-A0A929J6H3-F1
#
_cell.length_a   1.000
_cell.length_b   1.000
_cell.length_c   1.000
_cell.angle_alpha   90.00
_cell.angle_beta   90.00
_cell.angle_gamma   90.00
#
_symmetry.space_group_name_H-M   'P 1'
#
loop_
_entity.id
_entity.type
_entity.pdbx_description
1 polymer ?
#
loop_
_entity_poly.entity_id
_entity_poly.type
_entity_poly.pdbx_seq_one_letter_code
_entity_poly.pdbx_strand_id
1 'polypeptide(L)' 'MRLSIEVTKEQHQQLKAAAALQGQSIKNYVLERTLPNADEQTALQELEAFLKPRIEAVHNNALSEKTVENIFDDVQRENR' A
#
# COMPACT_ATOMS: atom_id res chain seq x y z
N MET A 1 3.29 -25.81 3.83
CA MET A 1 4.21 -25.64 2.68
C MET A 1 5.63 -25.49 3.20
N ARG A 2 6.63 -26.02 2.48
CA ARG A 2 8.06 -25.88 2.81
C ARG A 2 8.73 -25.12 1.67
N LEU A 3 9.24 -23.92 1.95
CA LEU A 3 10.04 -23.13 1.02
C LEU A 3 11.52 -23.36 1.34
N SER A 4 12.30 -23.77 0.35
CA SER A 4 13.75 -23.85 0.44
C SER A 4 14.34 -22.72 -0.40
N ILE A 5 15.20 -21.89 0.20
CA ILE A 5 15.88 -20.77 -0.46
C ILE A 5 17.38 -20.91 -0.25
N GLU A 6 18.15 -20.66 -1.31
CA GLU A 6 19.60 -20.58 -1.23
C GLU A 6 20.01 -19.16 -0.87
N VAL A 7 20.82 -19.03 0.18
CA VAL A 7 21.35 -17.75 0.66
C VAL A 7 22.82 -17.94 1.03
N THR A 8 23.63 -16.90 0.83
CA THR A 8 25.00 -16.90 1.33
C THR A 8 25.00 -16.87 2.86
N LYS A 9 26.13 -17.24 3.49
CA LYS A 9 26.27 -17.16 4.95
C LYS A 9 26.04 -15.74 5.48
N GLU A 10 26.52 -14.74 4.75
CA GLU A 10 26.35 -13.33 5.11
C GLU A 10 24.88 -12.90 5.02
N GLN A 11 24.18 -13.26 3.93
CA GLN A 11 22.75 -12.99 3.79
C GLN A 11 21.92 -13.66 4.89
N HIS A 12 22.24 -14.91 5.24
CA HIS A 12 21.58 -15.59 6.36
C HIS A 12 21.80 -14.85 7.69
N GLN A 13 23.01 -14.34 7.93
CA GLN A 13 23.33 -13.58 9.14
C GLN A 13 22.54 -12.25 9.20
N GLN A 14 22.45 -11.54 8.08
CA GLN A 14 21.65 -10.31 7.97
C GLN A 14 20.16 -10.58 8.19
N LEU A 15 19.60 -11.63 7.57
CA LEU A 15 18.20 -12.04 7.76
C LEU A 15 17.91 -12.42 9.21
N LYS A 16 18.83 -13.15 9.86
CA LYS A 16 18.68 -13.52 11.26
C LYS A 16 18.69 -12.30 12.17
N ALA A 17 19.56 -11.33 11.92
CA ALA A 17 19.61 -10.09 12.68
C ALA A 17 18.32 -9.27 12.50
N ALA A 18 17.87 -9.10 11.25
CA ALA A 18 16.63 -8.37 10.95
C ALA A 18 15.39 -9.00 11.61
N ALA A 19 15.29 -10.33 11.57
CA ALA A 19 14.21 -11.06 12.23
C ALA A 19 14.24 -10.86 13.76
N ALA A 20 15.43 -10.93 14.37
CA ALA A 20 15.61 -10.72 15.80
C ALA A 20 15.24 -9.29 16.23
N LEU A 21 15.57 -8.27 15.42
CA LEU A 21 15.19 -6.88 15.67
C LEU A 21 13.67 -6.67 15.67
N GLN A 22 12.93 -7.44 14.86
CA GLN A 22 11.46 -7.43 14.86
C GLN A 22 10.84 -8.37 15.91
N GLY A 23 11.67 -9.06 16.72
CA GLY A 23 11.18 -9.98 17.76
C GLY A 23 10.54 -11.26 17.21
N GLN A 24 10.79 -11.59 15.94
CA GLN A 24 10.18 -12.74 15.26
C GLN A 24 11.22 -13.77 14.83
N SER A 25 10.77 -15.01 14.61
CA SER A 25 11.65 -16.05 14.08
C SER A 25 12.05 -15.74 12.63
N ILE A 26 13.25 -16.17 12.21
CA ILE A 26 13.71 -16.02 10.82
C ILE A 26 12.72 -16.63 9.82
N LYS A 27 12.04 -17.71 10.21
CA LYS A 27 11.00 -18.35 9.41
C LYS A 27 9.83 -17.39 9.15
N ASN A 28 9.29 -16.76 10.20
CA ASN A 28 8.15 -15.85 10.06
C ASN A 28 8.55 -14.59 9.29
N TYR A 29 9.73 -14.03 9.60
CA TYR A 29 10.29 -12.87 8.89
C TYR A 29 10.42 -13.09 7.39
N VAL A 30 10.98 -14.23 6.99
CA VAL A 30 11.14 -14.55 5.58
C VAL A 30 9.77 -14.77 4.93
N LEU A 31 8.86 -15.51 5.55
CA LEU A 31 7.53 -15.77 5.00
C LEU A 31 6.71 -14.49 4.78
N GLU A 32 6.67 -13.58 5.77
CA GLU A 32 5.94 -12.31 5.65
C GLU A 32 6.51 -11.40 4.57
N ARG A 33 7.83 -11.41 4.36
CA ARG A 33 8.51 -10.58 3.36
C ARG A 33 8.52 -11.17 1.95
N THR A 34 8.43 -12.49 1.82
CA THR A 34 8.52 -13.18 0.51
C THR A 34 7.16 -13.52 -0.08
N LEU A 35 6.14 -13.68 0.74
CA LEU A 35 4.79 -13.89 0.26
C LEU A 35 4.15 -12.53 -0.05
N PRO A 36 3.44 -12.39 -1.18
CA PRO A 36 2.68 -11.18 -1.45
C PRO A 36 1.70 -10.98 -0.31
N ASN A 37 1.75 -9.79 0.29
CA ASN A 37 0.82 -9.43 1.33
C ASN A 37 -0.57 -9.35 0.68
N ALA A 38 -1.46 -10.29 1.00
CA ALA A 38 -2.78 -10.37 0.37
C ALA A 38 -3.57 -9.05 0.55
N ASP A 39 -3.27 -8.34 1.64
CA ASP A 39 -3.82 -7.04 1.97
C ASP A 39 -3.35 -5.94 1.01
N GLU A 40 -2.09 -5.97 0.55
CA GLU A 40 -1.57 -4.99 -0.42
C GLU A 40 -2.22 -5.16 -1.78
N GLN A 41 -2.41 -6.41 -2.23
CA GLN A 41 -3.08 -6.68 -3.49
C GLN A 41 -4.56 -6.22 -3.45
N THR A 42 -5.21 -6.42 -2.31
CA THR A 42 -6.59 -5.95 -2.09
C THR A 42 -6.65 -4.42 -2.07
N ALA A 43 -5.74 -3.76 -1.34
CA ALA A 43 -5.64 -2.31 -1.29
C ALA A 43 -5.37 -1.69 -2.67
N LEU A 44 -4.55 -2.34 -3.50
CA LEU A 44 -4.31 -1.91 -4.88
C LEU A 44 -5.58 -2.03 -5.74
N GLN A 45 -6.34 -3.12 -5.61
CA GLN A 45 -7.60 -3.29 -6.34
C GLN A 45 -8.66 -2.28 -5.93
N GLU A 46 -8.78 -1.99 -4.63
CA GLU A 46 -9.68 -0.95 -4.10
C GLU A 46 -9.29 0.44 -4.63
N LEU A 47 -8.00 0.76 -4.63
CA LEU A 47 -7.49 2.00 -5.20
C LEU A 47 -7.80 2.11 -6.70
N GLU A 48 -7.61 1.03 -7.46
CA GLU A 48 -7.92 1.00 -8.89
C GLU A 48 -9.43 1.23 -9.12
N ALA A 49 -10.29 0.56 -8.35
CA ALA A 49 -11.73 0.74 -8.41
C ALA A 49 -12.17 2.16 -8.08
N PHE A 50 -11.52 2.80 -7.09
CA PHE A 50 -11.78 4.18 -6.70
C PHE A 50 -11.35 5.20 -7.78
N LEU A 51 -10.25 4.93 -8.50
CA LEU A 51 -9.71 5.84 -9.50
C LEU A 51 -10.36 5.72 -10.88
N LYS A 52 -10.85 4.53 -11.26
CA LYS A 52 -11.59 4.30 -12.53
C LYS A 52 -12.66 5.37 -12.84
N PRO A 53 -13.63 5.66 -11.94
CA PRO A 53 -14.67 6.65 -12.24
C PRO A 53 -14.10 8.07 -12.39
N ARG A 54 -13.00 8.40 -11.70
CA ARG A 54 -12.35 9.73 -11.84
C ARG A 54 -11.69 9.88 -13.20
N ILE A 55 -11.07 8.81 -13.70
CA ILE A 55 -10.49 8.78 -15.05
C ILE A 55 -11.59 8.94 -16.10
N GLU A 56 -12.71 8.24 -15.96
CA GLU A 56 -13.86 8.38 -16.85
C GLU A 56 -14.44 9.80 -16.81
N ALA A 57 -14.55 10.42 -15.63
CA ALA A 57 -15.01 11.81 -15.49
C ALA A 57 -14.10 12.80 -16.24
N VAL A 58 -12.78 12.61 -16.20
CA VAL A 58 -11.83 13.44 -16.97
C VAL A 58 -12.03 13.26 -18.48
N HIS A 59 -12.18 12.01 -18.96
CA HIS A 59 -12.44 11.75 -20.39
C HIS A 59 -13.76 12.39 -20.87
N ASN A 60 -14.75 12.47 -19.99
CA ASN A 60 -16.04 13.11 -20.24
C ASN A 60 -16.01 14.63 -19.99
N ASN A 61 -14.83 15.23 -19.80
CA ASN A 61 -14.61 16.65 -19.55
C ASN A 61 -15.35 17.20 -18.30
N ALA A 62 -15.65 16.33 -17.33
CA ALA A 62 -16.31 16.66 -16.06
C ALA A 62 -15.27 17.01 -14.98
N LEU A 63 -14.40 17.97 -15.26
CA LEU A 63 -13.43 18.49 -14.30
C LEU A 63 -14.10 19.50 -13.37
N SER A 64 -13.69 19.50 -12.09
CA SER A 64 -14.14 20.53 -11.16
C SER A 64 -13.44 21.85 -11.48
N GLU A 65 -14.23 22.90 -11.73
CA GLU A 65 -13.73 24.28 -11.89
C GLU A 65 -13.49 24.98 -10.53
N LYS A 66 -13.74 24.28 -9.41
CA LYS A 66 -13.57 24.86 -8.08
C LYS A 66 -12.09 25.08 -7.79
N THR A 67 -11.75 26.29 -7.39
CA THR A 67 -10.43 26.59 -6.82
C THR A 67 -10.34 26.08 -5.38
N VAL A 68 -9.12 26.03 -4.85
CA VAL A 68 -8.87 25.59 -3.48
C VAL A 68 -9.58 26.49 -2.46
N GLU A 69 -9.66 27.79 -2.73
CA GLU A 69 -10.37 28.76 -1.90
C GLU A 69 -11.87 28.48 -1.85
N ASN A 70 -12.49 28.17 -3.00
CA ASN A 70 -13.91 27.80 -3.07
C ASN A 70 -14.20 26.53 -2.28
N ILE A 71 -13.30 25.54 -2.34
CA ILE A 71 -13.42 24.29 -1.57
C ILE A 71 -13.36 24.57 -0.07
N PHE A 72 -12.44 25.43 0.37
CA PHE A 72 -12.29 25.79 1.77
C PHE A 72 -13.53 26.52 2.31
N ASP A 73 -14.04 27.49 1.55
CA ASP A 73 -15.25 28.25 1.89
C ASP A 73 -16.49 27.36 1.98
N ASP A 74 -16.64 26.40 1.06
CA ASP A 74 -17.75 25.45 1.07
C ASP A 74 -17.74 24.58 2.33
N VAL A 75 -16.58 24.02 2.68
CA VAL A 75 -16.41 23.19 3.89
C VAL A 75 -16.65 24.00 5.17
N GLN A 76 -16.19 25.25 5.23
CA GLN A 76 -16.43 26.13 6.38
C GLN A 76 -17.92 26.48 6.55
N ARG A 77 -18.67 26.62 5.46
CA ARG A 77 -20.13 26.87 5.51
C ARG A 77 -20.92 25.64 5.90
N GLU A 78 -20.50 24.45 5.46
CA GLU A 78 -21.18 23.18 5.74
C GLU A 78 -21.01 22.73 7.21
N ASN A 79 -19.92 23.13 7.86
CA ASN A 79 -19.64 22.86 9.28
C ASN A 79 -20.25 23.87 10.27
N ARG A 80 -21.08 24.81 9.81
CA ARG A 80 -21.65 25.90 10.61
C ARG A 80 -23.14 25.71 10.82
#